data_AF-Q1ILR2-F1
#
_entry.id   AF-Q1ILR2-F1
#
_cell.length_a   1.000
_cell.length_b   1.000
_cell.length_c   1.000
_cell.angle_alpha   90.00
_cell.angle_beta   90.00
_cell.angle_gamma   90.00
#
_symmetry.space_group_name_H-M   'P 1'
#
loop_
_entity.id
_entity.type
_entity.pdbx_description
1 polymer ?
#
loop_
_entity_poly.entity_id
_entity_poly.type
_entity_poly.pdbx_seq_one_letter_code
_entity_poly.pdbx_strand_id
1 'polypeptide(L)'
;MAIVAVKLEGLEQVQGELRDVAENQIPFATALTLTRVAQDAQKVVQSDVLPAKFTLRQPSFLKKGVRVTAATKQNLFSVVEDIDKFMQLQEEGGTKLPFGKYLAIPIVGGARRSQRALIATSDMPSALMANGAWIEWTNGGRVGVMFIRKVKQARRSSRKDKATGERQVKAGPQYAQITPMYVLVPRATVKARYQFVHNVLDVVSRVWRGRWDEAFKQAVRTASK
;
A
#
# COMPACT_ATOMS: atom_id res chain seq x y z
N MET A 1 -43.40 -64.07 22.67
CA MET A 1 -42.79 -62.73 22.80
C MET A 1 -41.53 -62.71 21.96
N ALA A 2 -41.39 -61.76 21.05
CA ALA A 2 -40.15 -61.58 20.29
C ALA A 2 -39.30 -60.49 20.98
N ILE A 3 -38.04 -60.81 21.29
CA ILE A 3 -37.06 -59.86 21.82
C ILE A 3 -36.04 -59.62 20.70
N VAL A 4 -35.84 -58.36 20.33
CA VAL A 4 -34.80 -57.94 19.40
C VAL A 4 -33.70 -57.25 20.21
N ALA A 5 -32.49 -57.81 20.17
CA ALA A 5 -31.30 -57.21 20.75
C ALA A 5 -30.49 -56.55 19.63
N VAL A 6 -30.23 -55.24 19.74
CA VAL A 6 -29.35 -54.49 18.84
C VAL A 6 -28.05 -54.22 19.58
N LYS A 7 -26.91 -54.60 18.98
CA LYS A 7 -25.57 -54.37 19.51
C LYS A 7 -24.81 -53.44 18.56
N LEU A 8 -24.25 -52.36 19.10
CA LEU A 8 -23.32 -51.49 18.38
C LEU A 8 -21.92 -52.09 18.43
N GLU A 9 -21.33 -52.35 17.28
CA GLU A 9 -19.95 -52.82 17.13
C GLU A 9 -19.10 -51.72 16.49
N GLY A 10 -17.79 -51.68 16.77
CA GLY A 10 -16.87 -50.68 16.20
C GLY A 10 -16.81 -49.31 16.92
N LEU A 11 -17.36 -49.20 18.13
CA LEU A 11 -17.34 -47.96 18.93
C LEU A 11 -15.92 -47.40 19.19
N GLU A 12 -14.93 -48.27 19.36
CA GLU A 12 -13.53 -47.87 19.57
C GLU A 12 -12.92 -47.20 18.33
N GLN A 13 -13.27 -47.68 17.13
CA GLN A 13 -12.81 -47.09 15.86
C GLN A 13 -13.43 -45.70 15.68
N VAL A 14 -14.74 -45.58 15.95
CA VAL A 14 -15.44 -44.28 15.92
C VAL A 14 -14.86 -43.30 16.93
N GLN A 15 -14.51 -43.74 18.14
CA GLN A 15 -13.84 -42.89 19.13
C GLN A 15 -12.45 -42.42 18.65
N GLY A 16 -11.68 -43.31 18.02
CA GLY A 16 -10.38 -42.97 17.43
C GLY A 16 -10.50 -41.91 16.33
N GLU A 17 -11.44 -42.08 15.41
CA GLU A 17 -11.72 -41.13 14.33
C GLU A 17 -12.17 -39.77 14.85
N LEU A 18 -13.08 -39.74 15.84
CA LEU A 18 -13.52 -38.50 16.48
C LEU A 18 -12.35 -37.78 17.17
N ARG A 19 -11.44 -38.53 17.78
CA ARG A 19 -10.24 -37.98 18.40
C ARG A 19 -9.28 -37.37 17.37
N ASP A 20 -9.04 -38.04 16.24
CA ASP A 20 -8.23 -37.48 15.15
C ASP A 20 -8.84 -36.19 14.59
N VAL A 21 -10.16 -36.17 14.37
CA VAL A 21 -10.86 -34.98 13.90
C VAL A 21 -10.67 -33.83 14.89
N ALA A 22 -10.84 -34.09 16.18
CA ALA A 22 -10.70 -33.08 17.22
C ALA A 22 -9.25 -32.57 17.36
N GLU A 23 -8.27 -33.46 17.38
CA GLU A 23 -6.87 -33.11 17.68
C GLU A 23 -6.09 -32.62 16.44
N ASN A 24 -6.42 -33.10 15.24
CA ASN A 24 -5.63 -32.83 14.04
C ASN A 24 -6.38 -32.02 12.97
N GLN A 25 -7.66 -32.29 12.76
CA GLN A 25 -8.42 -31.71 11.63
C GLN A 25 -9.02 -30.34 11.98
N ILE A 26 -9.58 -30.18 13.18
CA ILE A 26 -10.11 -28.89 13.64
C ILE A 26 -9.00 -27.83 13.73
N PRO A 27 -7.83 -28.08 14.36
CA PRO A 27 -6.74 -27.09 14.37
C PRO A 27 -6.18 -26.81 12.98
N PHE A 28 -6.10 -27.81 12.11
CA PHE A 28 -5.69 -27.62 10.72
C PHE A 28 -6.66 -26.71 9.95
N ALA A 29 -7.96 -27.02 10.00
CA ALA A 29 -9.00 -26.23 9.36
C ALA A 29 -8.99 -24.79 9.89
N THR A 30 -8.81 -24.62 11.21
CA THR A 30 -8.73 -23.30 11.85
C THR A 30 -7.54 -22.51 11.37
N ALA A 31 -6.33 -23.08 11.42
CA ALA A 31 -5.11 -22.43 10.95
C ALA A 31 -5.20 -22.06 9.45
N LEU A 32 -5.74 -22.96 8.63
CA LEU A 32 -5.93 -22.74 7.21
C LEU A 32 -6.96 -21.63 6.94
N THR A 33 -8.06 -21.60 7.69
CA THR A 33 -9.09 -20.55 7.60
C THR A 33 -8.49 -19.20 7.94
N LEU A 34 -7.85 -19.08 9.11
CA LEU A 34 -7.23 -17.84 9.57
C LEU A 34 -6.23 -17.30 8.54
N THR A 35 -5.36 -18.17 8.02
CA THR A 35 -4.36 -17.80 7.01
C THR A 35 -5.01 -17.32 5.71
N ARG A 36 -6.03 -18.02 5.20
CA ARG A 36 -6.73 -17.64 3.97
C ARG A 36 -7.50 -16.34 4.13
N VAL A 37 -8.19 -16.15 5.25
CA VAL A 37 -8.92 -14.91 5.56
C VAL A 37 -7.94 -13.73 5.63
N ALA A 38 -6.79 -13.91 6.28
CA ALA A 38 -5.75 -12.88 6.35
C ALA A 38 -5.17 -12.54 4.96
N GLN A 39 -4.95 -13.54 4.11
CA GLN A 39 -4.51 -13.35 2.72
C GLN A 39 -5.57 -12.63 1.86
N ASP A 40 -6.85 -12.95 2.03
CA ASP A 40 -7.94 -12.26 1.36
C ASP A 40 -8.00 -10.78 1.78
N ALA A 41 -7.87 -10.51 3.09
CA ALA A 41 -7.82 -9.15 3.62
C ALA A 41 -6.61 -8.38 3.07
N GLN A 42 -5.42 -8.97 3.09
CA GLN A 42 -4.22 -8.39 2.48
C GLN A 42 -4.45 -8.04 1.01
N LYS A 43 -5.02 -8.97 0.24
CA LYS A 43 -5.29 -8.76 -1.18
C LYS A 43 -6.23 -7.58 -1.40
N VAL A 44 -7.34 -7.50 -0.67
CA VAL A 44 -8.30 -6.38 -0.75
C VAL A 44 -7.63 -5.06 -0.40
N VAL A 45 -6.82 -5.01 0.65
CA VAL A 45 -6.09 -3.79 1.01
C VAL A 45 -5.15 -3.37 -0.13
N GLN A 46 -4.40 -4.32 -0.69
CA GLN A 46 -3.44 -4.05 -1.76
C GLN A 46 -4.08 -3.68 -3.10
N SER A 47 -5.21 -4.28 -3.47
CA SER A 47 -5.86 -4.08 -4.78
C SER A 47 -6.85 -2.93 -4.76
N ASP A 48 -7.60 -2.75 -3.68
CA ASP A 48 -8.80 -1.91 -3.67
C ASP A 48 -8.63 -0.72 -2.74
N VAL A 49 -8.24 -0.96 -1.48
CA VAL A 49 -8.17 0.11 -0.46
C VAL A 49 -7.06 1.11 -0.78
N LEU A 50 -5.84 0.64 -1.02
CA LEU A 50 -4.70 1.54 -1.26
C LEU A 50 -4.90 2.45 -2.48
N PRO A 51 -5.32 1.95 -3.66
CA PRO A 51 -5.56 2.81 -4.82
C PRO A 51 -6.77 3.73 -4.66
N ALA A 52 -7.78 3.34 -3.89
CA ALA A 52 -8.97 4.17 -3.65
C ALA A 52 -8.67 5.35 -2.69
N LYS A 53 -7.86 5.12 -1.65
CA LYS A 53 -7.57 6.14 -0.62
C LYS A 53 -6.37 7.04 -0.98
N PHE A 54 -5.46 6.58 -1.82
CA PHE A 54 -4.19 7.26 -2.09
C PHE A 54 -3.85 7.39 -3.57
N THR A 55 -3.25 8.53 -3.93
CA THR A 55 -2.53 8.68 -5.20
C THR A 55 -1.19 7.93 -5.13
N LEU A 56 -1.19 6.66 -5.53
CA LEU A 56 0.01 5.81 -5.51
C LEU A 56 1.02 6.22 -6.59
N ARG A 57 2.26 6.50 -6.19
CA ARG A 57 3.38 6.81 -7.10
C ARG A 57 4.36 5.66 -7.27
N GLN A 58 4.53 4.85 -6.22
CA GLN A 58 5.25 3.58 -6.26
C GLN A 58 4.33 2.48 -5.71
N PRO A 59 3.36 2.01 -6.50
CA PRO A 59 2.36 1.04 -6.01
C PRO A 59 3.00 -0.23 -5.47
N SER A 60 4.03 -0.74 -6.13
CA SER A 60 4.72 -1.98 -5.73
C SER A 60 5.42 -1.87 -4.37
N PHE A 61 5.92 -0.68 -4.01
CA PHE A 61 6.54 -0.46 -2.69
C PHE A 61 5.47 -0.51 -1.60
N LEU A 62 4.42 0.31 -1.74
CA LEU A 62 3.40 0.42 -0.70
C LEU A 62 2.60 -0.88 -0.52
N LYS A 63 2.29 -1.59 -1.62
CA LYS A 63 1.60 -2.88 -1.54
C LYS A 63 2.39 -3.93 -0.77
N LYS A 64 3.73 -3.93 -0.89
CA LYS A 64 4.62 -4.85 -0.16
C LYS A 64 4.69 -4.54 1.35
N GLY A 65 4.28 -3.34 1.77
CA GLY A 65 4.18 -2.96 3.18
C GLY A 65 3.11 -3.75 3.94
N VAL A 66 2.03 -4.13 3.25
CA VAL A 66 0.94 -4.94 3.83
C VAL A 66 1.34 -6.41 3.87
N ARG A 67 1.49 -6.98 5.07
CA ARG A 67 1.99 -8.33 5.32
C ARG A 67 1.00 -9.20 6.07
N VAL A 68 1.21 -10.51 5.94
CA VAL A 68 0.45 -11.55 6.64
C VAL A 68 1.43 -12.48 7.35
N THR A 69 1.19 -12.70 8.63
CA THR A 69 1.77 -13.82 9.38
C THR A 69 0.74 -14.94 9.43
N ALA A 70 1.04 -16.06 8.81
CA ALA A 70 0.15 -17.22 8.72
C ALA A 70 -0.04 -17.89 10.08
N ALA A 71 -1.22 -18.50 10.28
CA ALA A 71 -1.49 -19.35 11.44
C ALA A 71 -0.93 -20.77 11.23
N THR A 72 -0.61 -21.45 12.32
CA THR A 72 -0.18 -22.86 12.31
C THR A 72 -1.09 -23.69 13.20
N LYS A 73 -1.03 -25.04 13.11
CA LYS A 73 -1.86 -25.91 13.96
C LYS A 73 -1.59 -25.68 15.46
N GLN A 74 -0.34 -25.39 15.80
CA GLN A 74 0.12 -25.11 17.16
C GLN A 74 -0.22 -23.69 17.60
N ASN A 75 -0.45 -22.79 16.64
CA ASN A 75 -0.64 -21.39 16.89
C ASN A 75 -1.78 -20.81 16.04
N LEU A 76 -2.98 -20.88 16.61
CA LEU A 76 -4.25 -20.52 15.94
C LEU A 76 -4.50 -19.01 15.94
N PHE A 77 -3.50 -18.21 15.56
CA PHE A 77 -3.67 -16.80 15.26
C PHE A 77 -2.97 -16.43 13.95
N SER A 78 -3.53 -15.46 13.24
CA SER A 78 -2.91 -14.86 12.06
C SER A 78 -2.92 -13.34 12.22
N VAL A 79 -1.92 -12.66 11.67
CA VAL A 79 -1.77 -11.21 11.75
C VAL A 79 -1.79 -10.63 10.35
N VAL A 80 -2.53 -9.53 10.17
CA VAL A 80 -2.45 -8.67 8.98
C VAL A 80 -1.97 -7.31 9.45
N GLU A 81 -0.84 -6.85 8.92
CA GLU A 81 -0.20 -5.61 9.35
C GLU A 81 0.28 -4.77 8.17
N ASP A 82 0.45 -3.47 8.40
CA ASP A 82 1.19 -2.58 7.52
C ASP A 82 2.47 -2.14 8.22
N ILE A 83 3.62 -2.54 7.69
CA ILE A 83 4.93 -2.29 8.32
C ILE A 83 5.43 -0.86 8.12
N ASP A 84 4.81 -0.10 7.21
CA ASP A 84 5.27 1.23 6.85
C ASP A 84 4.88 2.23 7.95
N LYS A 85 5.84 2.64 8.79
CA LYS A 85 5.61 3.57 9.93
C LYS A 85 4.86 4.85 9.55
N PHE A 86 5.03 5.35 8.32
CA PHE A 86 4.34 6.56 7.86
C PHE A 86 2.84 6.34 7.59
N MET A 87 2.39 5.08 7.46
CA MET A 87 0.99 4.69 7.28
C MET A 87 0.20 4.78 8.59
N GLN A 88 0.84 4.63 9.75
CA GLN A 88 0.19 4.87 11.04
C GLN A 88 -0.45 6.26 11.11
N LEU A 89 0.27 7.30 10.66
CA LEU A 89 -0.26 8.66 10.62
C LEU A 89 -1.41 8.82 9.59
N GLN A 90 -1.51 7.94 8.59
CA GLN A 90 -2.66 7.92 7.68
C GLN A 90 -3.87 7.19 8.29
N GLU A 91 -3.65 6.30 9.26
CA GLU A 91 -4.70 5.61 9.99
C GLU A 91 -5.29 6.49 11.08
N GLU A 92 -4.43 6.99 11.98
CA GLU A 92 -4.84 7.76 13.15
C GLU A 92 -5.07 9.25 12.83
N GLY A 93 -4.43 9.75 11.77
CA GLY A 93 -4.32 11.18 11.53
C GLY A 93 -3.36 11.86 12.50
N GLY A 94 -3.28 13.20 12.44
CA GLY A 94 -2.51 14.00 13.40
C GLY A 94 -1.52 14.95 12.75
N THR A 95 -0.50 15.35 13.51
CA THR A 95 0.48 16.33 13.07
C THR A 95 1.80 15.67 12.67
N LYS A 96 2.17 15.80 11.39
CA LYS A 96 3.49 15.43 10.91
C LYS A 96 4.52 16.49 11.30
N LEU A 97 5.59 16.05 11.95
CA LEU A 97 6.74 16.87 12.31
C LEU A 97 7.89 16.64 11.32
N PRO A 98 8.72 17.67 11.08
CA PRO A 98 9.93 17.54 10.28
C PRO A 98 11.01 16.76 11.05
N PHE A 99 11.90 16.09 10.30
CA PHE A 99 13.15 15.56 10.86
C PHE A 99 14.17 16.67 11.16
N GLY A 100 14.10 17.77 10.40
CA GLY A 100 14.91 18.98 10.62
C GLY A 100 14.03 20.17 11.01
N LYS A 101 14.31 21.34 10.44
CA LYS A 101 13.54 22.56 10.74
C LYS A 101 12.17 22.64 10.04
N TYR A 102 12.08 22.09 8.82
CA TYR A 102 10.90 22.23 7.98
C TYR A 102 10.60 20.96 7.18
N LEU A 103 9.32 20.74 6.91
CA LEU A 103 8.82 19.76 5.96
C LEU A 103 8.86 20.37 4.56
N ALA A 104 9.52 19.69 3.62
CA ALA A 104 9.51 20.06 2.22
C ALA A 104 8.32 19.43 1.50
N ILE A 105 7.30 20.24 1.21
CA ILE A 105 6.10 19.83 0.47
C ILE A 105 6.29 20.14 -1.02
N PRO A 106 6.39 19.14 -1.89
CA PRO A 106 6.66 19.35 -3.32
C PRO A 106 5.48 20.01 -4.05
N ILE A 107 5.78 21.01 -4.88
CA ILE A 107 4.80 21.71 -5.72
C ILE A 107 4.62 20.94 -7.04
N VAL A 108 3.36 20.79 -7.48
CA VAL A 108 3.04 20.22 -8.80
C VAL A 108 3.29 21.27 -9.87
N GLY A 109 3.97 20.88 -10.96
CA GLY A 109 4.55 21.79 -11.95
C GLY A 109 5.97 22.26 -11.60
N GLY A 110 6.41 22.05 -10.35
CA GLY A 110 7.75 22.35 -9.84
C GLY A 110 8.61 21.10 -9.69
N ALA A 111 8.85 20.69 -8.44
CA ALA A 111 9.56 19.45 -8.11
C ALA A 111 8.87 18.18 -8.62
N ARG A 112 7.55 18.24 -8.83
CA ARG A 112 6.78 17.16 -9.47
C ARG A 112 6.18 17.64 -10.77
N ARG A 113 6.30 16.83 -11.82
CA ARG A 113 5.64 17.12 -13.11
C ARG A 113 4.12 16.99 -13.05
N SER A 114 3.60 16.05 -12.27
CA SER A 114 2.17 15.81 -12.06
C SER A 114 1.93 15.22 -10.66
N GLN A 115 0.67 15.09 -10.23
CA GLN A 115 0.33 14.51 -8.93
C GLN A 115 0.82 13.06 -8.76
N ARG A 116 0.90 12.29 -9.86
CA ARG A 116 1.34 10.89 -9.88
C ARG A 116 2.84 10.73 -10.18
N ALA A 117 3.48 11.75 -10.73
CA ALA A 117 4.90 11.69 -11.09
C ALA A 117 5.78 11.54 -9.84
N LEU A 118 6.80 10.69 -9.96
CA LEU A 118 7.90 10.65 -9.01
C LEU A 118 8.74 11.93 -9.11
N ILE A 119 9.32 12.32 -7.99
CA ILE A 119 10.29 13.40 -7.93
C ILE A 119 11.61 12.83 -8.43
N ALA A 120 12.21 13.47 -9.43
CA ALA A 120 13.52 13.07 -9.90
C ALA A 120 14.58 13.32 -8.82
N THR A 121 15.64 12.52 -8.79
CA THR A 121 16.73 12.70 -7.81
C THR A 121 17.35 14.10 -7.86
N SER A 122 17.46 14.69 -9.06
CA SER A 122 17.92 16.07 -9.28
C SER A 122 16.94 17.15 -8.78
N ASP A 123 15.66 16.81 -8.65
CA ASP A 123 14.62 17.71 -8.14
C ASP A 123 14.38 17.51 -6.62
N MET A 124 15.16 16.65 -5.94
CA MET A 124 15.09 16.51 -4.48
C MET A 124 15.68 17.75 -3.77
N PRO A 125 15.23 18.10 -2.54
CA PRO A 125 15.61 19.37 -1.91
C PRO A 125 17.12 19.57 -1.76
N SER A 126 17.86 18.52 -1.36
CA SER A 126 19.32 18.59 -1.21
C SER A 126 20.04 18.82 -2.55
N ALA A 127 19.61 18.11 -3.59
CA ALA A 127 20.16 18.26 -4.93
C ALA A 127 19.85 19.65 -5.52
N LEU A 128 18.67 20.19 -5.26
CA LEU A 128 18.30 21.55 -5.67
C LEU A 128 19.16 22.60 -4.98
N MET A 129 19.35 22.51 -3.67
CA MET A 129 20.22 23.43 -2.93
C MET A 129 21.66 23.38 -3.42
N ALA A 130 22.19 22.19 -3.74
CA ALA A 130 23.51 22.04 -4.34
C ALA A 130 23.61 22.70 -5.75
N ASN A 131 22.50 22.77 -6.48
CA ASN A 131 22.40 23.37 -7.81
C ASN A 131 21.92 24.83 -7.79
N GLY A 132 22.16 25.55 -6.69
CA GLY A 132 21.87 26.98 -6.61
C GLY A 132 20.40 27.34 -6.41
N ALA A 133 19.59 26.42 -5.87
CA ALA A 133 18.28 26.78 -5.36
C ALA A 133 18.40 27.73 -4.15
N TRP A 134 17.41 28.61 -4.00
CA TRP A 134 17.29 29.52 -2.85
C TRP A 134 15.91 29.41 -2.22
N ILE A 135 15.79 29.92 -1.00
CA ILE A 135 14.53 29.92 -0.25
C ILE A 135 14.14 31.37 0.02
N GLU A 136 12.91 31.73 -0.34
CA GLU A 136 12.31 32.99 0.08
C GLU A 136 11.34 32.71 1.21
N TRP A 137 11.51 33.45 2.31
CA TRP A 137 10.67 33.31 3.50
C TRP A 137 9.53 34.31 3.44
N THR A 138 8.35 33.84 3.83
CA THR A 138 7.20 34.71 4.07
C THR A 138 7.46 35.66 5.25
N ASN A 139 6.76 36.79 5.27
CA ASN A 139 6.79 37.72 6.40
C ASN A 139 6.44 36.98 7.69
N GLY A 140 7.39 36.91 8.62
CA GLY A 140 7.29 36.13 9.86
C GLY A 140 8.06 34.80 9.87
N GLY A 141 8.75 34.43 8.78
CA GLY A 141 9.73 33.33 8.76
C GLY A 141 9.17 31.92 8.94
N ARG A 142 7.84 31.77 9.01
CA ARG A 142 7.18 30.48 9.32
C ARG A 142 7.04 29.57 8.11
N VAL A 143 6.87 30.14 6.92
CA VAL A 143 6.74 29.40 5.66
C VAL A 143 7.79 29.89 4.69
N GLY A 144 8.49 28.96 4.05
CA GLY A 144 9.47 29.25 2.99
C GLY A 144 9.03 28.65 1.67
N VAL A 145 9.43 29.26 0.56
CA VAL A 145 9.27 28.67 -0.78
C VAL A 145 10.65 28.51 -1.39
N MET A 146 10.97 27.28 -1.79
CA MET A 146 12.23 26.96 -2.46
C MET A 146 12.06 27.16 -3.97
N PHE A 147 12.97 27.93 -4.56
CA PHE A 147 13.01 28.23 -5.99
C PHE A 147 14.30 27.74 -6.62
N ILE A 148 14.24 27.44 -7.91
CA ILE A 148 15.44 27.24 -8.74
C ILE A 148 15.26 27.93 -10.09
N ARG A 149 16.37 28.42 -10.64
CA ARG A 149 16.40 28.98 -11.99
C ARG A 149 16.60 27.84 -13.00
N LYS A 150 15.56 27.48 -13.75
CA LYS A 150 15.65 26.47 -14.81
C LYS A 150 15.81 27.12 -16.17
N VAL A 151 16.81 26.69 -16.94
CA VAL A 151 16.91 27.06 -18.35
C VAL A 151 15.94 26.20 -19.14
N LYS A 152 15.01 26.83 -19.87
CA LYS A 152 14.05 26.17 -20.76
C LYS A 152 14.35 26.52 -22.20
N GLN A 153 14.13 25.57 -23.10
CA GLN A 153 14.21 25.79 -24.54
C GLN A 153 12.81 26.04 -25.10
N ALA A 154 12.63 27.11 -25.87
CA ALA A 154 11.41 27.34 -26.60
C ALA A 154 11.14 26.21 -27.61
N ARG A 155 9.87 26.00 -27.94
CA ARG A 155 9.44 24.94 -28.87
C ARG A 155 10.20 25.07 -30.19
N ARG A 156 10.69 23.94 -30.71
CA ARG A 156 11.35 23.86 -32.02
C ARG A 156 10.33 24.17 -33.11
N SER A 157 10.69 25.03 -34.06
CA SER A 157 9.93 25.20 -35.30
C SER A 157 10.47 24.23 -36.33
N SER A 158 9.61 23.36 -36.87
CA SER A 158 9.95 22.53 -38.03
C SER A 158 9.23 23.05 -39.25
N ARG A 159 9.98 23.32 -40.32
CA ARG A 159 9.44 23.66 -41.64
C ARG A 159 9.92 22.59 -42.62
N LYS A 160 8.98 22.00 -43.36
CA LYS A 160 9.30 21.07 -44.44
C LYS A 160 9.53 21.88 -45.71
N ASP A 161 10.69 21.74 -46.32
CA ASP A 161 10.97 22.32 -47.62
C ASP A 161 10.16 21.55 -48.67
N LYS A 162 9.45 22.28 -49.54
CA LYS A 162 8.59 21.69 -50.56
C LYS A 162 9.36 21.24 -51.80
N ALA A 163 10.57 21.78 -52.02
CA ALA A 163 11.37 21.46 -53.21
C ALA A 163 12.24 20.21 -53.01
N THR A 164 12.87 20.07 -51.84
CA THR A 164 13.78 18.94 -51.53
C THR A 164 13.13 17.87 -50.64
N GLY A 165 11.98 18.17 -50.04
CA GLY A 165 11.31 17.28 -49.09
C GLY A 165 11.95 17.22 -47.70
N GLU A 166 13.09 17.89 -47.50
CA GLU A 166 13.83 17.88 -46.25
C GLU A 166 13.13 18.67 -45.13
N ARG A 167 13.27 18.19 -43.89
CA ARG A 167 12.78 18.87 -42.69
C ARG A 167 13.88 19.70 -42.07
N GLN A 168 13.79 21.02 -42.18
CA GLN A 168 14.61 21.92 -41.37
C GLN A 168 13.98 22.07 -39.98
N VAL A 169 14.78 21.77 -38.95
CA VAL A 169 14.38 21.92 -37.55
C VAL A 169 15.26 22.99 -36.92
N LYS A 170 14.67 24.15 -36.59
CA LYS A 170 15.38 25.20 -35.86
C LYS A 170 15.11 25.06 -34.37
N ALA A 171 16.19 24.99 -33.59
CA ALA A 171 16.11 25.04 -32.13
C ALA A 171 15.57 26.41 -31.68
N GLY A 172 14.56 26.40 -30.80
CA GLY A 172 14.05 27.64 -30.21
C GLY A 172 15.05 28.28 -29.23
N PRO A 173 14.94 29.59 -28.95
CA PRO A 173 15.80 30.27 -27.99
C PRO A 173 15.66 29.69 -26.59
N GLN A 174 16.75 29.77 -25.81
CA GLN A 174 16.75 29.39 -24.40
C GLN A 174 16.38 30.59 -23.53
N TYR A 175 15.62 30.36 -22.46
CA TYR A 175 15.27 31.38 -21.48
C TYR A 175 15.32 30.80 -20.06
N ALA A 176 15.65 31.62 -19.07
CA ALA A 176 15.67 31.22 -17.68
C ALA A 176 14.31 31.49 -17.03
N GLN A 177 13.73 30.48 -16.39
CA GLN A 177 12.50 30.59 -15.62
C GLN A 177 12.75 30.29 -14.15
N ILE A 178 12.34 31.20 -13.27
CA ILE A 178 12.27 30.94 -11.83
C ILE A 178 11.10 29.98 -11.58
N THR A 179 11.38 28.83 -11.01
CA THR A 179 10.38 27.78 -10.79
C THR A 179 10.28 27.47 -9.29
N PRO A 180 9.09 27.62 -8.68
CA PRO A 180 8.87 27.19 -7.30
C PRO A 180 8.85 25.65 -7.24
N MET A 181 9.64 25.08 -6.34
CA MET A 181 9.86 23.63 -6.26
C MET A 181 9.17 23.02 -5.03
N TYR A 182 9.34 23.64 -3.86
CA TYR A 182 8.81 23.16 -2.58
C TYR A 182 8.25 24.31 -1.74
N VAL A 183 7.23 24.00 -0.95
CA VAL A 183 6.82 24.81 0.21
C VAL A 183 7.41 24.18 1.46
N LEU A 184 8.07 24.99 2.28
CA LEU A 184 8.68 24.62 3.55
C LEU A 184 7.75 25.04 4.68
N VAL A 185 7.26 24.08 5.47
CA VAL A 185 6.36 24.33 6.60
C VAL A 185 6.90 23.66 7.88
N PRO A 186 6.67 24.22 9.07
CA PRO A 186 7.21 23.68 10.31
C PRO A 186 6.48 22.40 10.76
N ARG A 187 5.26 22.19 10.28
CA ARG A 187 4.42 21.01 10.55
C ARG A 187 3.33 20.90 9.49
N ALA A 188 2.79 19.71 9.30
CA ALA A 188 1.67 19.47 8.40
C ALA A 188 0.62 18.58 9.06
N THR A 189 -0.65 18.94 8.92
CA THR A 189 -1.75 18.09 9.39
C THR A 189 -2.02 16.99 8.38
N VAL A 190 -2.09 15.75 8.88
CA VAL A 190 -2.45 14.56 8.11
C VAL A 190 -3.83 14.10 8.58
N LYS A 191 -4.74 13.89 7.63
CA LYS A 191 -6.08 13.38 7.92
C LYS A 191 -6.04 11.85 8.02
N ALA A 192 -6.76 11.31 9.00
CA ALA A 192 -7.10 9.89 9.05
C ALA A 192 -7.92 9.54 7.80
N ARG A 193 -7.42 8.59 7.00
CA ARG A 193 -8.06 8.18 5.74
C ARG A 193 -7.75 6.76 5.30
N TYR A 194 -6.78 6.10 5.93
CA TYR A 194 -6.39 4.74 5.53
C TYR A 194 -7.51 3.75 5.87
N GLN A 195 -8.06 3.82 7.08
CA GLN A 195 -9.11 2.93 7.58
C GLN A 195 -8.72 1.45 7.47
N PHE A 196 -7.44 1.14 7.63
CA PHE A 196 -6.88 -0.18 7.45
C PHE A 196 -7.57 -1.22 8.32
N VAL A 197 -7.70 -0.94 9.62
CA VAL A 197 -8.28 -1.87 10.59
C VAL A 197 -9.73 -2.17 10.23
N HIS A 198 -10.50 -1.12 9.92
CA HIS A 198 -11.90 -1.25 9.50
C HIS A 198 -12.04 -2.11 8.24
N ASN A 199 -11.27 -1.85 7.18
CA ASN A 199 -11.35 -2.62 5.94
C ASN A 199 -10.94 -4.09 6.13
N VAL A 200 -9.95 -4.37 7.00
CA VAL A 200 -9.55 -5.75 7.32
C VAL A 200 -10.70 -6.47 8.04
N LEU A 201 -11.30 -5.86 9.07
CA LEU A 201 -12.41 -6.44 9.82
C LEU A 201 -13.64 -6.68 8.92
N ASP A 202 -13.93 -5.76 8.02
CA ASP A 202 -15.02 -5.90 7.06
C ASP A 202 -14.81 -7.13 6.16
N VAL A 203 -13.59 -7.32 5.63
CA VAL A 203 -13.27 -8.51 4.83
C VAL A 203 -13.41 -9.78 5.66
N VAL A 204 -12.85 -9.80 6.86
CA VAL A 204 -12.94 -10.96 7.78
C VAL A 204 -14.40 -11.36 7.99
N SER A 205 -15.26 -10.41 8.35
CA SER A 205 -16.69 -10.68 8.61
C SER A 205 -17.41 -11.26 7.39
N ARG A 206 -17.03 -10.84 6.18
CA ARG A 206 -17.64 -11.27 4.92
C ARG A 206 -17.20 -12.66 4.48
N VAL A 207 -15.90 -12.97 4.60
CA VAL A 207 -15.33 -14.19 4.00
C VAL A 207 -15.17 -15.35 4.99
N TRP A 208 -15.23 -15.08 6.30
CA TRP A 208 -14.93 -16.06 7.35
C TRP A 208 -15.65 -17.39 7.16
N ARG A 209 -16.98 -17.36 7.05
CA ARG A 209 -17.80 -18.57 6.99
C ARG A 209 -17.50 -19.42 5.74
N GLY A 210 -17.37 -18.77 4.58
CA GLY A 210 -17.02 -19.47 3.34
C GLY A 210 -15.65 -20.13 3.41
N ARG A 211 -14.65 -19.43 3.96
CA ARG A 211 -13.30 -19.99 4.13
C ARG A 211 -13.24 -21.12 5.16
N TRP A 212 -14.02 -21.02 6.23
CA TRP A 212 -14.17 -22.10 7.21
C TRP A 212 -14.73 -23.35 6.56
N ASP A 213 -15.84 -23.25 5.83
CA ASP A 213 -16.48 -24.41 5.20
C ASP A 213 -15.54 -25.08 4.18
N GLU A 214 -14.80 -24.30 3.40
CA GLU A 214 -13.78 -24.82 2.46
C GLU A 214 -12.64 -25.54 3.19
N ALA A 215 -12.08 -24.92 4.23
CA ALA A 215 -10.96 -25.45 4.99
C ALA A 215 -11.35 -26.70 5.78
N PHE A 216 -12.54 -26.70 6.39
CA PHE A 216 -13.05 -27.85 7.13
C PHE A 216 -13.32 -29.04 6.22
N LYS A 217 -13.95 -28.83 5.05
CA LYS A 217 -14.11 -29.89 4.02
C LYS A 217 -12.76 -30.44 3.58
N GLN A 218 -11.76 -29.59 3.43
CA GLN A 218 -10.41 -30.01 3.08
C GLN A 218 -9.78 -30.86 4.19
N ALA A 219 -9.93 -30.47 5.45
CA ALA A 219 -9.41 -31.20 6.61
C ALA A 219 -10.05 -32.60 6.73
N VAL A 220 -11.37 -32.70 6.64
CA VAL A 220 -12.07 -33.99 6.69
C VAL A 220 -11.62 -34.92 5.56
N ARG A 221 -11.46 -34.41 4.33
CA ARG A 221 -10.95 -35.21 3.21
C ARG A 221 -9.54 -35.76 3.44
N THR A 222 -8.70 -35.04 4.18
CA THR A 222 -7.35 -35.51 4.51
C THR A 222 -7.33 -36.51 5.66
N ALA A 223 -8.38 -36.57 6.47
CA ALA A 223 -8.54 -37.56 7.55
C ALA A 223 -9.00 -38.94 7.04
N SER A 224 -9.78 -38.96 5.95
CA SER A 224 -10.33 -40.19 5.35
C SER A 224 -9.34 -40.95 4.44
N LYS A 225 -8.04 -40.67 4.55
CA LYS A 225 -6.95 -41.36 3.83
C LYS A 225 -6.03 -42.04 4.84
#